data_AF-A0A6J7ZZZ7-F1
#
_entry.id   AF-A0A6J7ZZZ7-F1
#
_cell.length_a   1.000
_cell.length_b   1.000
_cell.length_c   1.000
_cell.angle_alpha   90.00
_cell.angle_beta   90.00
_cell.angle_gamma   90.00
#
_symmetry.space_group_name_H-M   'P 1'
#
loop_
_entity.id
_entity.type
_entity.pdbx_description
1 polymer ?
#
loop_
_entity_poly.entity_id
_entity_poly.type
_entity_poly.pdbx_seq_one_letter_code
_entity_poly.pdbx_strand_id
1 'polypeptide(L)'
;MEHEISLADKMLHEWHSHCVHTVHQEGAKQSILCNLQPNETLIIMDWAMKFIPFLHREKQTEFFGKKGISWHFTCAVLKELDELKLHCYIHILEDGIQGWYSVACILNNTLDTMKTSFPHIIKAFIKSDNAGCYHNGHLLAYIQSRNQISKEPSIKIMQYNFSEAQSGKDLCDSKTSHSKLHMLRFADEGNDILGPCDMKTALDCYGGLRGTYSSVISVSFKQETLAKKAVKIPGISYMNNFEFKEDGIYAKRAYNVGTGKFLKNADLNIAELNELKHFQGDDMRAQIQSREHFERNVPHRIVERLQLQRLLLDTRLVRKRICDMELVRLRTNCTNISCCGQVNQFNEKSTDLHKSDVCEIEAFTDASDVGYDGYEVPIDGCLCSKLVCDS
;
A
#
# COMPACT_ATOMS: atom_id res chain seq x y z
N MET A 1 -0.76 38.39 -18.98
CA MET A 1 -1.56 37.80 -20.07
C MET A 1 -0.75 36.80 -20.92
N GLU A 2 0.17 37.20 -21.81
CA GLU A 2 0.91 36.22 -22.66
C GLU A 2 1.73 35.20 -21.86
N HIS A 3 2.44 35.65 -20.83
CA HIS A 3 3.18 34.77 -19.92
C HIS A 3 2.25 33.78 -19.17
N GLU A 4 1.06 34.24 -18.77
CA GLU A 4 0.08 33.41 -18.05
C GLU A 4 -0.56 32.38 -18.97
N ILE A 5 -0.84 32.75 -20.22
CA ILE A 5 -1.34 31.82 -21.25
C ILE A 5 -0.29 30.75 -21.56
N SER A 6 0.98 31.13 -21.75
CA SER A 6 2.06 30.17 -21.99
C SER A 6 2.30 29.22 -20.80
N LEU A 7 2.20 29.73 -19.58
CA LEU A 7 2.31 28.90 -18.38
C LEU A 7 1.12 27.92 -18.29
N ALA A 8 -0.10 28.38 -18.55
CA ALA A 8 -1.30 27.55 -18.54
C ALA A 8 -1.21 26.42 -19.59
N ASP A 9 -0.76 26.74 -20.80
CA ASP A 9 -0.55 25.76 -21.87
C ASP A 9 0.44 24.67 -21.46
N LYS A 10 1.59 25.06 -20.88
CA LYS A 10 2.57 24.12 -20.34
C LYS A 10 1.97 23.22 -19.25
N MET A 11 1.22 23.79 -18.31
CA MET A 11 0.59 23.03 -17.23
C MET A 11 -0.47 22.04 -17.77
N LEU A 12 -1.23 22.42 -18.80
CA LEU A 12 -2.18 21.53 -19.46
C LEU A 12 -1.46 20.37 -20.15
N HIS A 13 -0.37 20.64 -20.86
CA HIS A 13 0.45 19.59 -21.49
C HIS A 13 1.07 18.63 -20.45
N GLU A 14 1.57 19.15 -19.33
CA GLU A 14 2.10 18.34 -18.23
C GLU A 14 1.01 17.49 -17.59
N TRP A 15 -0.18 18.05 -17.37
CA TRP A 15 -1.34 17.33 -16.83
C TRP A 15 -1.83 16.22 -17.78
N HIS A 16 -1.97 16.50 -19.08
CA HIS A 16 -2.32 15.48 -20.09
C HIS A 16 -1.30 14.35 -20.11
N SER A 17 0.00 14.70 -20.13
CA SER A 17 1.09 13.71 -20.10
C SER A 17 1.01 12.84 -18.85
N HIS A 18 0.74 13.46 -17.70
CA HIS A 18 0.56 12.76 -16.43
C HIS A 18 -0.63 11.78 -16.47
N CYS A 19 -1.78 12.19 -17.00
CA CYS A 19 -2.95 11.32 -17.15
C CYS A 19 -2.67 10.12 -18.06
N VAL A 20 -2.01 10.35 -19.20
CA VAL A 20 -1.64 9.28 -20.14
C VAL A 20 -0.69 8.29 -19.49
N HIS A 21 0.36 8.77 -18.82
CA HIS A 21 1.31 7.90 -18.12
C HIS A 21 0.62 7.08 -17.02
N THR A 22 -0.29 7.69 -16.27
CA THR A 22 -1.09 7.04 -15.22
C THR A 22 -1.84 5.83 -15.74
N VAL A 23 -2.64 6.01 -16.80
CA VAL A 23 -3.41 4.92 -17.43
C VAL A 23 -2.47 3.83 -17.95
N HIS A 24 -1.34 4.23 -18.52
CA HIS A 24 -0.40 3.32 -19.13
C HIS A 24 0.34 2.44 -18.11
N GLN A 25 0.78 3.02 -16.99
CA GLN A 25 1.42 2.27 -15.90
C GLN A 25 0.45 1.39 -15.12
N GLU A 26 -0.83 1.76 -15.10
CA GLU A 26 -1.88 0.91 -14.56
C GLU A 26 -2.15 -0.29 -15.48
N GLY A 27 -2.07 -0.11 -16.80
CA GLY A 27 -2.12 -1.18 -17.78
C GLY A 27 -1.07 -2.28 -17.55
N ALA A 28 0.12 -1.91 -17.04
CA ALA A 28 1.14 -2.89 -16.64
C ALA A 28 0.65 -3.83 -15.53
N LYS A 29 0.00 -3.27 -14.50
CA LYS A 29 -0.55 -4.02 -13.38
C LYS A 29 -1.67 -4.95 -13.84
N GLN A 30 -2.61 -4.43 -14.63
CA GLN A 30 -3.74 -5.19 -15.16
C GLN A 30 -3.27 -6.34 -16.06
N SER A 31 -2.30 -6.08 -16.94
CA SER A 31 -1.71 -7.11 -17.81
C SER A 31 -1.09 -8.26 -17.01
N ILE A 32 -0.37 -7.95 -15.93
CA ILE A 32 0.18 -8.99 -15.04
C ILE A 32 -0.94 -9.76 -14.34
N LEU A 33 -1.94 -9.08 -13.77
CA LEU A 33 -3.05 -9.73 -13.06
C LEU A 33 -3.87 -10.67 -13.95
N CYS A 34 -4.18 -10.24 -15.18
CA CYS A 34 -4.93 -11.05 -16.13
C CYS A 34 -4.18 -12.30 -16.61
N ASN A 35 -2.84 -12.24 -16.64
CA ASN A 35 -1.99 -13.32 -17.14
C ASN A 35 -1.22 -14.06 -16.03
N LEU A 36 -1.52 -13.79 -14.76
CA LEU A 36 -0.78 -14.32 -13.62
C LEU A 36 -0.89 -15.85 -13.57
N GLN A 37 0.25 -16.54 -13.62
CA GLN A 37 0.27 -18.00 -13.54
C GLN A 37 0.26 -18.49 -12.09
N PRO A 38 -0.17 -19.74 -11.81
CA PRO A 38 -0.20 -20.29 -10.45
C PRO A 38 1.17 -20.33 -9.75
N ASN A 39 2.27 -20.36 -10.50
CA ASN A 39 3.64 -20.35 -9.98
C ASN A 39 4.27 -18.94 -9.92
N GLU A 40 3.47 -17.91 -10.12
CA GLU A 40 3.86 -16.50 -10.20
C GLU A 40 3.13 -15.67 -9.13
N THR A 41 3.72 -14.55 -8.74
CA THR A 41 3.09 -13.59 -7.82
C THR A 41 3.30 -12.15 -8.28
N LEU A 42 2.29 -11.32 -8.08
CA LEU A 42 2.43 -9.86 -8.17
C LEU A 42 2.59 -9.30 -6.75
N ILE A 43 3.69 -8.59 -6.50
CA ILE A 43 3.99 -7.94 -5.23
C ILE A 43 3.83 -6.44 -5.40
N ILE A 44 3.00 -5.82 -4.58
CA ILE A 44 2.85 -4.37 -4.48
C ILE A 44 3.46 -3.93 -3.14
N MET A 45 4.34 -2.94 -3.17
CA MET A 45 5.05 -2.45 -1.98
C MET A 45 4.79 -0.97 -1.77
N ASP A 46 4.49 -0.59 -0.53
CA ASP A 46 4.36 0.82 -0.17
C ASP A 46 4.71 1.09 1.31
N TRP A 47 5.21 2.30 1.57
CA TRP A 47 5.39 2.82 2.91
C TRP A 47 4.11 3.51 3.35
N ALA A 48 3.47 2.94 4.38
CA ALA A 48 2.35 3.62 4.99
C ALA A 48 2.80 4.92 5.66
N MET A 49 1.92 5.92 5.66
CA MET A 49 2.07 7.09 6.52
C MET A 49 2.38 6.64 7.95
N LYS A 50 3.41 7.25 8.56
CA LYS A 50 3.89 6.86 9.89
C LYS A 50 2.75 6.80 10.88
N PHE A 51 2.70 5.71 11.63
CA PHE A 51 1.72 5.53 12.69
C PHE A 51 2.11 6.43 13.86
N ILE A 52 1.19 7.29 14.31
CA ILE A 52 1.43 8.12 15.49
C ILE A 52 0.98 7.31 16.70
N PRO A 53 1.87 6.97 17.65
CA PRO A 53 1.49 6.25 18.87
C PRO A 53 0.41 6.99 19.64
N PHE A 54 -0.54 6.27 20.22
CA PHE A 54 -1.63 6.90 20.98
C PHE A 54 -2.08 6.03 22.15
N LEU A 55 -2.61 6.70 23.17
CA LEU A 55 -3.21 6.08 24.34
C LEU A 55 -4.71 5.89 24.09
N HIS A 56 -5.34 4.92 24.76
CA HIS A 56 -6.80 4.79 24.77
C HIS A 56 -7.47 6.12 25.22
N ARG A 57 -6.86 6.78 26.21
CA ARG A 57 -7.28 8.09 26.70
C ARG A 57 -6.10 9.03 26.69
N GLU A 58 -6.06 9.91 25.70
CA GLU A 58 -4.99 10.86 25.52
C GLU A 58 -5.47 12.29 25.76
N LYS A 59 -4.73 13.07 26.54
CA LYS A 59 -4.99 14.51 26.66
C LYS A 59 -4.46 15.22 25.43
N GLN A 60 -5.12 16.29 25.00
CA GLN A 60 -4.71 17.05 23.81
C GLN A 60 -3.26 17.55 23.86
N THR A 61 -2.72 17.83 25.05
CA THR A 61 -1.33 18.25 25.26
C THR A 61 -0.31 17.14 25.04
N GLU A 62 -0.71 15.87 25.17
CA GLU A 62 0.16 14.70 25.04
C GLU A 62 0.35 14.29 23.57
N PHE A 63 -0.50 14.82 22.68
CA PHE A 63 -0.48 14.53 21.24
C PHE A 63 0.67 15.22 20.49
N PHE A 64 1.20 16.33 21.02
CA PHE A 64 2.18 17.14 20.30
C PHE A 64 3.60 16.53 20.38
N GLY A 65 4.28 16.45 19.24
CA GLY A 65 5.70 16.07 19.17
C GLY A 65 6.00 14.57 19.21
N LYS A 66 4.99 13.70 19.07
CA LYS A 66 5.21 12.26 19.04
C LYS A 66 6.00 11.82 17.82
N LYS A 67 7.00 10.96 18.04
CA LYS A 67 7.73 10.30 16.97
C LYS A 67 6.84 9.23 16.33
N GLY A 68 6.55 9.38 15.04
CA GLY A 68 5.82 8.36 14.30
C GLY A 68 6.63 7.09 14.06
N ILE A 69 5.96 5.94 14.09
CA ILE A 69 6.49 4.61 13.80
C ILE A 69 6.40 4.36 12.29
N SER A 70 7.53 3.97 11.69
CA SER A 70 7.59 3.58 10.28
C SER A 70 7.11 2.14 10.12
N TRP A 71 6.34 1.88 9.08
CA TRP A 71 5.79 0.56 8.81
C TRP A 71 5.52 0.42 7.31
N HIS A 72 5.82 -0.75 6.78
CA HIS A 72 5.80 -1.03 5.35
C HIS A 72 4.79 -2.13 5.05
N PHE A 73 4.08 -1.99 3.93
CA PHE A 73 3.13 -2.97 3.42
C PHE A 73 3.69 -3.63 2.16
N THR A 74 3.66 -4.96 2.16
CA THR A 74 3.93 -5.76 0.97
C THR A 74 2.70 -6.62 0.68
N CYS A 75 1.94 -6.26 -0.34
CA CYS A 75 0.75 -6.98 -0.80
C CYS A 75 1.13 -7.93 -1.95
N ALA A 76 1.17 -9.23 -1.68
CA ALA A 76 1.36 -10.28 -2.66
C ALA A 76 0.02 -10.84 -3.14
N VAL A 77 -0.21 -10.78 -4.44
CA VAL A 77 -1.33 -11.43 -5.14
C VAL A 77 -0.84 -12.76 -5.70
N LEU A 78 -1.55 -13.83 -5.37
CA LEU A 78 -1.31 -15.21 -5.81
C LEU A 78 -2.53 -15.72 -6.55
N LYS A 79 -2.34 -16.65 -7.49
CA LYS A 79 -3.44 -17.34 -8.16
C LYS A 79 -3.59 -18.75 -7.58
N GLU A 80 -4.67 -18.98 -6.84
CA GLU A 80 -5.01 -20.27 -6.24
C GLU A 80 -6.36 -20.76 -6.76
N LEU A 81 -6.41 -21.96 -7.35
CA LEU A 81 -7.66 -22.57 -7.86
C LEU A 81 -8.46 -21.61 -8.77
N ASP A 82 -7.76 -20.90 -9.64
CA ASP A 82 -8.29 -19.85 -10.54
C ASP A 82 -8.83 -18.58 -9.87
N GLU A 83 -8.71 -18.44 -8.55
CA GLU A 83 -9.02 -17.21 -7.83
C GLU A 83 -7.75 -16.44 -7.44
N LEU A 84 -7.84 -15.11 -7.43
CA LEU A 84 -6.77 -14.26 -6.93
C LEU A 84 -6.89 -14.11 -5.41
N LYS A 85 -5.85 -14.52 -4.69
CA LYS A 85 -5.74 -14.35 -3.24
C LYS A 85 -4.70 -13.31 -2.88
N LEU A 86 -5.02 -12.53 -1.86
CA LEU A 86 -4.19 -11.44 -1.37
C LEU A 86 -3.56 -11.81 -0.01
N HIS A 87 -2.24 -11.86 0.03
CA HIS A 87 -1.43 -12.00 1.23
C HIS A 87 -0.66 -10.71 1.47
N CYS A 88 -0.84 -10.13 2.64
CA CYS A 88 -0.26 -8.85 3.02
C CYS A 88 0.75 -9.07 4.14
N TYR A 89 1.96 -8.56 3.98
CA TYR A 89 3.02 -8.61 4.96
C TYR A 89 3.28 -7.20 5.48
N ILE A 90 3.19 -7.02 6.79
CA ILE A 90 3.40 -5.74 7.48
C ILE A 90 4.71 -5.83 8.23
N HIS A 91 5.66 -4.99 7.86
CA HIS A 91 6.93 -4.85 8.55
C HIS A 91 6.95 -3.55 9.34
N ILE A 92 6.91 -3.64 10.66
CA ILE A 92 6.95 -2.48 11.57
C ILE A 92 8.40 -2.23 11.94
N LEU A 93 8.94 -1.05 11.59
CA LEU A 93 10.32 -0.70 11.91
C LEU A 93 10.42 -0.20 13.34
N GLU A 94 11.16 -0.94 14.16
CA GLU A 94 11.62 -0.48 15.47
C GLU A 94 12.83 0.45 15.31
N ASP A 95 13.85 -0.02 14.60
CA ASP A 95 15.02 0.76 14.21
C ASP A 95 15.24 0.73 12.70
N GLY A 96 15.73 1.85 12.18
CA GLY A 96 16.04 2.04 10.77
C GLY A 96 15.34 3.26 10.19
N ILE A 97 15.55 3.48 8.89
CA ILE A 97 14.88 4.56 8.15
C ILE A 97 14.16 3.98 6.92
N GLN A 98 13.30 4.79 6.32
CA GLN A 98 12.62 4.47 5.05
C GLN A 98 13.57 4.63 3.86
N GLY A 99 14.67 3.87 3.87
CA GLY A 99 15.72 3.87 2.85
C GLY A 99 15.68 2.61 1.99
N TRP A 100 16.49 2.60 0.92
CA TRP A 100 16.55 1.48 -0.02
C TRP A 100 17.02 0.18 0.64
N TYR A 101 17.89 0.29 1.66
CA TYR A 101 18.43 -0.85 2.37
C TYR A 101 17.34 -1.55 3.19
N SER A 102 16.47 -0.78 3.87
CA SER A 102 15.30 -1.33 4.56
C SER A 102 14.35 -2.03 3.59
N VAL A 103 14.10 -1.44 2.42
CA VAL A 103 13.27 -2.06 1.38
C VAL A 103 13.87 -3.38 0.90
N ALA A 104 15.19 -3.45 0.67
CA ALA A 104 15.86 -4.68 0.27
C ALA A 104 15.72 -5.79 1.32
N CYS A 105 15.90 -5.46 2.61
CA CYS A 105 15.71 -6.38 3.72
C CYS A 105 14.25 -6.88 3.81
N ILE A 106 13.27 -5.97 3.71
CA ILE A 106 11.85 -6.29 3.72
C ILE A 106 11.49 -7.21 2.55
N LEU A 107 11.98 -6.90 1.36
CA LEU A 107 11.74 -7.68 0.15
C LEU A 107 12.28 -9.11 0.31
N ASN A 108 13.50 -9.28 0.81
CA ASN A 108 14.05 -10.60 1.07
C ASN A 108 13.24 -11.39 2.09
N ASN A 109 12.97 -10.79 3.25
CA ASN A 109 12.19 -11.45 4.28
C ASN A 109 10.81 -11.88 3.75
N THR A 110 10.17 -11.04 2.94
CA THR A 110 8.90 -11.36 2.29
C THR A 110 9.05 -12.54 1.33
N LEU A 111 10.05 -12.51 0.43
CA LEU A 111 10.28 -13.57 -0.55
C LEU A 111 10.66 -14.91 0.10
N ASP A 112 11.46 -14.90 1.18
CA ASP A 112 11.83 -16.11 1.92
C ASP A 112 10.62 -16.71 2.65
N THR A 113 9.80 -15.84 3.26
CA THR A 113 8.54 -16.23 3.91
C THR A 113 7.58 -16.83 2.89
N MET A 114 7.44 -16.19 1.73
CA MET A 114 6.61 -16.67 0.62
C MET A 114 7.13 -17.98 0.05
N LYS A 115 8.44 -18.13 -0.16
CA LYS A 115 9.01 -19.36 -0.71
C LYS A 115 8.79 -20.55 0.22
N THR A 116 8.85 -20.32 1.52
CA THR A 116 8.60 -21.37 2.51
C THR A 116 7.12 -21.74 2.57
N SER A 117 6.23 -20.74 2.51
CA SER A 117 4.78 -20.95 2.65
C SER A 117 4.13 -21.45 1.35
N PHE A 118 4.64 -20.99 0.21
CA PHE A 118 4.17 -21.27 -1.14
C PHE A 118 5.34 -21.76 -2.03
N PRO A 119 5.84 -23.00 -1.82
CA PRO A 119 7.04 -23.49 -2.51
C PRO A 119 6.92 -23.54 -4.04
N HIS A 120 5.69 -23.61 -4.56
CA HIS A 120 5.38 -23.62 -5.98
C HIS A 120 5.63 -22.27 -6.67
N ILE A 121 5.72 -21.17 -5.90
CA ILE A 121 6.03 -19.85 -6.44
C ILE A 121 7.52 -19.79 -6.78
N ILE A 122 7.81 -19.42 -8.02
CA ILE A 122 9.18 -19.35 -8.55
C ILE A 122 9.51 -17.98 -9.17
N LYS A 123 8.50 -17.16 -9.45
CA LYS A 123 8.66 -15.86 -10.12
C LYS A 123 7.82 -14.80 -9.43
N ALA A 124 8.37 -13.59 -9.33
CA ALA A 124 7.68 -12.42 -8.80
C ALA A 124 7.75 -11.25 -9.79
N PHE A 125 6.64 -10.52 -9.89
CA PHE A 125 6.56 -9.21 -10.52
C PHE A 125 6.34 -8.18 -9.43
N ILE A 126 7.08 -7.08 -9.43
CA ILE A 126 7.02 -6.07 -8.36
C ILE A 126 6.42 -4.78 -8.90
N LYS A 127 5.62 -4.10 -8.08
CA LYS A 127 5.17 -2.73 -8.28
C LYS A 127 5.34 -1.92 -6.99
N SER A 128 5.73 -0.66 -7.09
CA SER A 128 5.76 0.28 -5.97
C SER A 128 5.40 1.69 -6.44
N ASP A 129 5.37 2.65 -5.51
CA ASP A 129 5.43 4.07 -5.86
C ASP A 129 6.82 4.46 -6.42
N ASN A 130 6.93 5.70 -6.88
CA ASN A 130 8.16 6.24 -7.46
C ASN A 130 9.08 6.92 -6.42
N ALA A 131 8.96 6.58 -5.12
CA ALA A 131 9.78 7.19 -4.09
C ALA A 131 11.24 6.73 -4.20
N GLY A 132 12.18 7.61 -3.79
CA GLY A 132 13.61 7.35 -3.92
C GLY A 132 14.12 6.12 -3.15
N CYS A 133 13.40 5.66 -2.12
CA CYS A 133 13.71 4.41 -1.42
C CYS A 133 13.47 3.15 -2.29
N TYR A 134 12.53 3.22 -3.23
CA TYR A 134 12.28 2.16 -4.21
C TYR A 134 13.03 2.40 -5.52
N HIS A 135 12.94 3.63 -6.05
CA HIS A 135 13.46 3.96 -7.36
C HIS A 135 14.90 4.49 -7.30
N ASN A 136 15.84 3.59 -7.11
CA ASN A 136 17.27 3.90 -7.10
C ASN A 136 18.11 2.74 -7.66
N GLY A 137 19.31 3.07 -8.14
CA GLY A 137 20.21 2.09 -8.75
C GLY A 137 20.71 1.03 -7.77
N HIS A 138 20.78 1.33 -6.47
CA HIS A 138 21.22 0.36 -5.46
C HIS A 138 20.22 -0.78 -5.31
N LEU A 139 18.93 -0.47 -5.15
CA LEU A 139 17.88 -1.48 -5.03
C LEU A 139 17.75 -2.31 -6.32
N LEU A 140 17.83 -1.67 -7.49
CA LEU A 140 17.78 -2.37 -8.78
C LEU A 140 18.97 -3.31 -8.97
N ALA A 141 20.19 -2.85 -8.69
CA ALA A 141 21.39 -3.70 -8.76
C ALA A 141 21.37 -4.80 -7.69
N TYR A 142 20.83 -4.51 -6.51
CA TYR A 142 20.62 -5.50 -5.46
C TYR A 142 19.69 -6.63 -5.93
N ILE A 143 18.53 -6.28 -6.50
CA ILE A 143 17.58 -7.26 -7.05
C ILE A 143 18.24 -8.10 -8.15
N GLN A 144 19.01 -7.47 -9.05
CA GLN A 144 19.73 -8.20 -10.11
C GLN A 144 20.79 -9.15 -9.54
N SER A 145 21.59 -8.70 -8.56
CA SER A 145 22.58 -9.54 -7.88
C SER A 145 21.91 -10.74 -7.19
N ARG A 146 20.82 -10.48 -6.47
CA ARG A 146 20.00 -11.52 -5.82
C ARG A 146 19.50 -12.55 -6.82
N ASN A 147 18.97 -12.14 -7.98
CA ASN A 147 18.49 -13.05 -9.01
C ASN A 147 19.58 -13.98 -9.57
N GLN A 148 20.86 -13.58 -9.52
CA GLN A 148 21.98 -14.38 -10.00
C GLN A 148 22.56 -15.32 -8.95
N ILE A 149 22.70 -14.84 -7.71
CA ILE A 149 23.34 -15.58 -6.62
C ILE A 149 22.43 -16.70 -6.11
N SER A 150 21.12 -16.47 -6.17
CA SER A 150 20.18 -17.36 -5.50
C SER A 150 20.21 -18.76 -6.12
N LYS A 151 20.81 -19.71 -5.39
CA LYS A 151 20.71 -21.14 -5.69
C LYS A 151 19.23 -21.55 -5.66
N GLU A 152 18.84 -22.45 -6.54
CA GLU A 152 17.49 -23.00 -6.53
C GLU A 152 17.20 -23.68 -5.17
N PRO A 153 16.01 -23.47 -4.58
CA PRO A 153 14.84 -22.81 -5.15
C PRO A 153 14.55 -21.43 -4.53
N SER A 154 14.84 -20.35 -5.25
CA SER A 154 14.49 -18.97 -4.84
C SER A 154 13.44 -18.38 -5.77
N ILE A 155 12.64 -17.42 -5.28
CA ILE A 155 11.73 -16.67 -6.15
C ILE A 155 12.54 -15.67 -6.96
N LYS A 156 12.54 -15.77 -8.28
CA LYS A 156 13.21 -14.84 -9.21
C LYS A 156 12.32 -13.64 -9.50
N ILE A 157 12.87 -12.43 -9.39
CA ILE A 157 12.13 -11.20 -9.69
C ILE A 157 12.26 -10.94 -11.19
N MET A 158 11.14 -11.02 -11.93
CA MET A 158 11.14 -10.90 -13.39
C MET A 158 11.00 -9.46 -13.87
N GLN A 159 10.24 -8.65 -13.13
CA GLN A 159 9.94 -7.27 -13.50
C GLN A 159 9.75 -6.40 -12.25
N TYR A 160 10.09 -5.12 -12.35
CA TYR A 160 9.77 -4.10 -11.37
C TYR A 160 9.23 -2.83 -12.07
N ASN A 161 8.02 -2.45 -11.71
CA ASN A 161 7.25 -1.36 -12.31
C ASN A 161 6.99 -0.25 -11.28
N PHE A 162 7.21 0.99 -11.68
CA PHE A 162 6.91 2.14 -10.84
C PHE A 162 5.57 2.77 -11.23
N SER A 163 4.80 3.17 -10.22
CA SER A 163 3.55 3.89 -10.41
C SER A 163 3.82 5.37 -10.66
N GLU A 164 2.97 6.03 -11.44
CA GLU A 164 3.03 7.48 -11.55
C GLU A 164 2.69 8.14 -10.21
N ALA A 165 3.35 9.26 -9.93
CA ALA A 165 3.13 10.01 -8.71
C ALA A 165 1.64 10.38 -8.57
N GLN A 166 1.08 10.29 -7.36
CA GLN A 166 -0.34 10.62 -7.09
C GLN A 166 -1.39 9.76 -7.81
N SER A 167 -0.99 8.74 -8.57
CA SER A 167 -1.88 7.80 -9.26
C SER A 167 -2.04 6.46 -8.52
N GLY A 168 -1.50 6.35 -7.31
CA GLY A 168 -1.18 5.07 -6.68
C GLY A 168 -2.15 4.59 -5.59
N LYS A 169 -3.46 4.85 -5.67
CA LYS A 169 -4.39 4.18 -4.74
C LYS A 169 -4.35 2.68 -5.01
N ASP A 170 -3.69 1.94 -4.14
CA ASP A 170 -3.36 0.54 -4.38
C ASP A 170 -3.88 -0.38 -3.27
N LEU A 171 -3.50 -1.66 -3.35
CA LEU A 171 -3.88 -2.65 -2.35
C LEU A 171 -3.25 -2.35 -0.98
N CYS A 172 -2.08 -1.72 -0.94
CA CYS A 172 -1.38 -1.34 0.28
C CYS A 172 -2.13 -0.22 1.02
N ASP A 173 -2.64 0.79 0.32
CA ASP A 173 -3.46 1.86 0.89
C ASP A 173 -4.74 1.31 1.56
N SER A 174 -5.43 0.41 0.86
CA SER A 174 -6.62 -0.26 1.38
C SER A 174 -6.30 -1.09 2.63
N LYS A 175 -5.24 -1.90 2.58
CA LYS A 175 -4.80 -2.71 3.72
C LYS A 175 -4.31 -1.87 4.89
N THR A 176 -3.62 -0.76 4.63
CA THR A 176 -3.22 0.21 5.65
C THR A 176 -4.43 0.77 6.39
N SER A 177 -5.50 1.11 5.65
CA SER A 177 -6.73 1.64 6.24
C SER A 177 -7.43 0.60 7.12
N HIS A 178 -7.54 -0.66 6.67
CA HIS A 178 -8.07 -1.75 7.48
C HIS A 178 -7.22 -2.04 8.73
N SER A 179 -5.90 -2.04 8.60
CA SER A 179 -4.97 -2.18 9.72
C SER A 179 -5.13 -1.08 10.75
N LYS A 180 -5.28 0.18 10.32
CA LYS A 180 -5.55 1.30 11.23
C LYS A 180 -6.85 1.09 11.99
N LEU A 181 -7.95 0.77 11.32
CA LEU A 181 -9.24 0.53 11.97
C LEU A 181 -9.17 -0.62 12.99
N HIS A 182 -8.46 -1.70 12.66
CA HIS A 182 -8.26 -2.84 13.56
C HIS A 182 -7.46 -2.44 14.82
N MET A 183 -6.41 -1.64 14.68
CA MET A 183 -5.67 -1.12 15.82
C MET A 183 -6.48 -0.12 16.65
N LEU A 184 -7.30 0.72 16.01
CA LEU A 184 -8.20 1.64 16.72
C LEU A 184 -9.18 0.88 17.62
N ARG A 185 -9.69 -0.26 17.18
CA ARG A 185 -10.56 -1.13 17.99
C ARG A 185 -9.87 -1.67 19.22
N PHE A 186 -8.68 -2.22 19.02
CA PHE A 186 -7.85 -2.72 20.12
C PHE A 186 -7.64 -1.62 21.16
N ALA A 187 -7.40 -0.39 20.71
CA ALA A 187 -7.27 0.73 21.63
C ALA A 187 -8.61 1.15 22.28
N ASP A 188 -9.72 1.12 21.56
CA ASP A 188 -11.05 1.45 22.10
C ASP A 188 -11.51 0.49 23.22
N GLU A 189 -10.90 -0.69 23.31
CA GLU A 189 -11.10 -1.68 24.39
C GLU A 189 -10.29 -1.36 25.66
N GLY A 190 -9.55 -0.26 25.69
CA GLY A 190 -8.77 0.18 26.84
C GLY A 190 -7.28 -0.11 26.74
N ASN A 191 -6.79 -0.56 25.59
CA ASN A 191 -5.37 -0.84 25.38
C ASN A 191 -4.63 0.38 24.79
N ASP A 192 -3.34 0.49 25.11
CA ASP A 192 -2.48 1.54 24.57
C ASP A 192 -1.59 0.99 23.44
N ILE A 193 -1.24 1.85 22.48
CA ILE A 193 -0.32 1.50 21.37
C ILE A 193 0.82 2.52 21.33
N LEU A 194 1.90 2.22 22.05
CA LEU A 194 3.00 3.16 22.30
C LEU A 194 4.24 2.86 21.46
N GLY A 195 4.47 1.59 21.14
CA GLY A 195 5.64 1.15 20.39
C GLY A 195 5.35 0.11 19.30
N PRO A 196 6.39 -0.28 18.55
CA PRO A 196 6.32 -1.29 17.49
C PRO A 196 5.72 -2.64 17.96
N CYS A 197 6.12 -3.11 19.15
CA CYS A 197 5.62 -4.36 19.71
C CYS A 197 4.13 -4.28 20.09
N ASP A 198 3.67 -3.14 20.62
CA ASP A 198 2.25 -2.92 20.92
C ASP A 198 1.45 -2.89 19.62
N MET A 199 2.00 -2.26 18.58
CA MET A 199 1.39 -2.19 17.27
C MET A 199 1.25 -3.58 16.63
N LYS A 200 2.28 -4.43 16.74
CA LYS A 200 2.20 -5.84 16.34
C LYS A 200 1.13 -6.59 17.13
N THR A 201 1.10 -6.41 18.44
CA THR A 201 0.11 -7.03 19.33
C THR A 201 -1.32 -6.63 18.92
N ALA A 202 -1.52 -5.34 18.63
CA ALA A 202 -2.79 -4.81 18.15
C ALA A 202 -3.17 -5.37 16.76
N LEU A 203 -2.21 -5.59 15.85
CA LEU A 203 -2.47 -6.20 14.54
C LEU A 203 -2.79 -7.70 14.63
N ASP A 204 -2.21 -8.41 15.59
CA ASP A 204 -2.36 -9.85 15.76
C ASP A 204 -3.51 -10.24 16.69
N CYS A 205 -4.08 -9.29 17.44
CA CYS A 205 -5.20 -9.55 18.34
C CYS A 205 -6.43 -10.09 17.58
N TYR A 206 -7.26 -10.89 18.26
CA TYR A 206 -8.45 -11.51 17.69
C TYR A 206 -8.17 -12.39 16.45
N GLY A 207 -7.01 -13.05 16.41
CA GLY A 207 -6.56 -13.85 15.26
C GLY A 207 -6.06 -13.02 14.07
N GLY A 208 -5.97 -11.70 14.26
CA GLY A 208 -5.49 -10.73 13.29
C GLY A 208 -6.44 -10.43 12.12
N LEU A 209 -5.87 -9.81 11.09
CA LEU A 209 -6.54 -9.49 9.84
C LEU A 209 -6.38 -10.62 8.82
N ARG A 210 -7.46 -10.92 8.08
CA ARG A 210 -7.48 -11.99 7.08
C ARG A 210 -6.41 -11.75 6.01
N GLY A 211 -5.59 -12.78 5.77
CA GLY A 211 -4.48 -12.72 4.81
C GLY A 211 -3.46 -11.62 5.12
N THR A 212 -3.28 -11.23 6.38
CA THR A 212 -2.36 -10.14 6.76
C THR A 212 -1.47 -10.56 7.92
N TYR A 213 -0.16 -10.58 7.73
CA TYR A 213 0.83 -11.06 8.71
C TYR A 213 1.73 -9.89 9.13
N SER A 214 2.13 -9.84 10.40
CA SER A 214 2.89 -8.71 10.92
C SER A 214 4.19 -9.12 11.60
N SER A 215 5.24 -8.34 11.42
CA SER A 215 6.56 -8.55 12.04
C SER A 215 7.11 -7.22 12.51
N VAL A 216 7.65 -7.18 13.73
CA VAL A 216 8.58 -6.10 14.10
C VAL A 216 9.93 -6.42 13.49
N ILE A 217 10.60 -5.41 12.94
CA ILE A 217 11.93 -5.54 12.35
C ILE A 217 12.86 -4.42 12.81
N SER A 218 14.14 -4.75 12.91
CA SER A 218 15.23 -3.81 13.16
C SER A 218 16.25 -3.91 12.04
N VAL A 219 16.58 -2.77 11.43
CA VAL A 219 17.48 -2.67 10.28
C VAL A 219 18.65 -1.74 10.62
N SER A 220 19.87 -2.29 10.65
CA SER A 220 21.07 -1.49 10.89
C SER A 220 21.41 -0.58 9.72
N PHE A 221 21.44 0.73 9.95
CA PHE A 221 21.74 1.74 8.93
C PHE A 221 23.21 1.82 8.53
N LYS A 222 24.11 1.16 9.28
CA LYS A 222 25.56 1.21 9.04
C LYS A 222 25.92 0.72 7.63
N GLN A 223 25.13 -0.19 7.04
CA GLN A 223 25.41 -0.74 5.72
C GLN A 223 25.01 0.18 4.57
N GLU A 224 23.95 0.98 4.72
CA GLU A 224 23.58 2.00 3.72
C GLU A 224 24.71 3.04 3.58
N THR A 225 25.36 3.41 4.69
CA THR A 225 26.52 4.30 4.70
C THR A 225 27.80 3.66 4.16
N LEU A 226 27.91 2.32 4.22
CA LEU A 226 29.08 1.56 3.76
C LEU A 226 28.99 1.12 2.29
N ALA A 227 27.88 1.37 1.59
CA ALA A 227 27.77 1.21 0.15
C ALA A 227 28.67 2.25 -0.55
N LYS A 228 29.98 1.96 -0.58
CA LYS A 228 31.07 2.90 -0.91
C LYS A 228 31.13 3.34 -2.38
N LYS A 229 30.31 2.78 -3.26
CA LYS A 229 30.12 3.26 -4.64
C LYS A 229 28.63 3.38 -4.94
N ALA A 230 28.18 4.60 -5.23
CA ALA A 230 26.84 4.84 -5.73
C ALA A 230 26.64 4.06 -7.04
N VAL A 231 25.65 3.16 -7.09
CA VAL A 231 25.25 2.55 -8.37
C VAL A 231 24.47 3.61 -9.13
N LYS A 232 25.17 4.34 -10.00
CA LYS A 232 24.58 5.39 -10.83
C LYS A 232 24.10 4.79 -12.14
N ILE A 233 22.78 4.71 -12.30
CA ILE A 233 22.15 4.41 -13.60
C ILE A 233 21.83 5.75 -14.27
N PRO A 234 22.54 6.15 -15.36
CA PRO A 234 22.30 7.42 -16.00
C PRO A 234 20.88 7.50 -16.58
N GLY A 235 20.12 8.53 -16.17
CA GLY A 235 18.75 8.76 -16.62
C GLY A 235 17.70 7.86 -15.97
N ILE A 236 18.00 7.24 -14.82
CA ILE A 236 17.05 6.40 -14.07
C ILE A 236 15.71 7.10 -13.80
N SER A 237 15.72 8.41 -13.53
CA SER A 237 14.50 9.21 -13.30
C SER A 237 13.51 9.21 -14.48
N TYR A 238 13.96 8.84 -15.68
CA TYR A 238 13.12 8.75 -16.88
C TYR A 238 12.69 7.31 -17.20
N MET A 239 12.99 6.33 -16.34
CA MET A 239 12.74 4.91 -16.55
C MET A 239 11.79 4.40 -15.47
N ASN A 240 10.60 3.91 -15.85
CA ASN A 240 9.60 3.45 -14.88
C ASN A 240 9.37 1.92 -14.92
N ASN A 241 9.97 1.22 -15.87
CA ASN A 241 9.75 -0.21 -16.08
C ASN A 241 11.08 -0.93 -16.26
N PHE A 242 11.32 -1.96 -15.46
CA PHE A 242 12.57 -2.71 -15.44
C PHE A 242 12.28 -4.19 -15.56
N GLU A 243 12.83 -4.84 -16.59
CA GLU A 243 12.79 -6.29 -16.76
C GLU A 243 14.16 -6.88 -16.44
N PHE A 244 14.20 -7.86 -15.55
CA PHE A 244 15.45 -8.52 -15.17
C PHE A 244 15.70 -9.71 -16.10
N LYS A 245 16.88 -9.75 -16.71
CA LYS A 245 17.37 -10.82 -17.58
C LYS A 245 18.68 -11.38 -16.98
N GLU A 246 19.14 -12.50 -17.50
CA GLU A 246 20.38 -13.14 -17.02
C GLU A 246 21.60 -12.20 -17.14
N ASP A 247 21.76 -11.54 -18.29
CA ASP A 247 22.92 -10.69 -18.58
C ASP A 247 22.79 -9.23 -18.10
N GLY A 248 21.64 -8.83 -17.55
CA GLY A 248 21.40 -7.44 -17.17
C GLY A 248 19.93 -7.06 -16.97
N ILE A 249 19.69 -5.76 -16.87
CA ILE A 249 18.36 -5.18 -16.69
C ILE A 249 17.97 -4.42 -17.95
N TYR A 250 16.80 -4.71 -18.49
CA TYR A 250 16.21 -3.97 -19.59
C TYR A 250 15.27 -2.91 -19.04
N ALA A 251 15.65 -1.64 -19.16
CA ALA A 251 14.91 -0.50 -18.62
C ALA A 251 14.14 0.25 -19.72
N LYS A 252 12.87 0.57 -19.48
CA LYS A 252 11.99 1.30 -20.39
C LYS A 252 11.44 2.54 -19.69
N ARG A 253 11.11 3.57 -20.49
CA ARG A 253 10.50 4.82 -19.97
C ARG A 253 9.12 4.57 -19.42
N ALA A 254 8.31 3.82 -20.16
CA ALA A 254 6.99 3.39 -19.74
C ALA A 254 6.76 1.94 -20.19
N TYR A 255 5.78 1.28 -19.56
CA TYR A 255 5.42 -0.10 -19.87
C TYR A 255 5.23 -0.30 -21.39
N ASN A 256 5.87 -1.27 -22.04
CA ASN A 256 5.70 -1.51 -23.49
C ASN A 256 5.86 -0.29 -24.45
N VAL A 257 6.55 0.78 -24.03
CA VAL A 257 6.78 1.97 -24.88
C VAL A 257 8.26 2.16 -25.15
N GLY A 258 8.59 2.27 -26.44
CA GLY A 258 9.94 2.52 -26.94
C GLY A 258 10.86 1.30 -26.92
N THR A 259 12.07 1.48 -27.45
CA THR A 259 13.09 0.42 -27.60
C THR A 259 13.88 0.14 -26.33
N GLY A 260 13.58 0.80 -25.21
CA GLY A 260 14.29 0.64 -23.94
C GLY A 260 15.81 0.89 -23.99
N LYS A 261 16.48 0.61 -22.88
CA LYS A 261 17.94 0.62 -22.71
C LYS A 261 18.34 -0.62 -21.91
N PHE A 262 19.30 -1.37 -22.42
CA PHE A 262 19.87 -2.51 -21.70
C PHE A 262 21.04 -2.07 -20.82
N LEU A 263 20.99 -2.44 -19.54
CA LEU A 263 22.00 -2.17 -18.53
C LEU A 263 22.70 -3.49 -18.21
N LYS A 264 23.99 -3.61 -18.56
CA LYS A 264 24.73 -4.86 -18.37
C LYS A 264 25.09 -5.04 -16.90
N ASN A 265 25.20 -6.29 -16.47
CA ASN A 265 25.64 -6.64 -15.11
C ASN A 265 26.97 -5.96 -14.70
N ALA A 266 27.92 -5.86 -15.63
CA ALA A 266 29.21 -5.21 -15.41
C ALA A 266 29.08 -3.72 -15.04
N ASP A 267 28.05 -3.04 -15.55
CA ASP A 267 27.81 -1.62 -15.31
C ASP A 267 27.10 -1.36 -13.96
N LEU A 268 26.53 -2.40 -13.36
CA LEU A 268 25.70 -2.33 -12.15
C LEU A 268 26.47 -2.66 -10.86
N ASN A 269 27.77 -2.98 -10.94
CA ASN A 269 28.63 -3.35 -9.79
C ASN A 269 28.02 -4.42 -8.86
N ILE A 270 27.29 -5.38 -9.42
CA ILE A 270 26.48 -6.35 -8.66
C ILE A 270 27.29 -7.27 -7.72
N ALA A 271 28.58 -7.47 -8.00
CA ALA A 271 29.45 -8.36 -7.25
C ALA A 271 29.80 -7.87 -5.83
N GLU A 272 29.57 -6.58 -5.52
CA GLU A 272 29.86 -5.98 -4.21
C GLU A 272 28.64 -5.98 -3.26
N LEU A 273 27.45 -6.41 -3.72
CA LEU A 273 26.17 -6.26 -3.01
C LEU A 273 25.68 -7.54 -2.29
N ASN A 274 26.57 -8.50 -2.05
CA ASN A 274 26.19 -9.90 -1.88
C ASN A 274 25.58 -10.29 -0.52
N GLU A 275 25.68 -9.44 0.50
CA GLU A 275 25.17 -9.79 1.83
C GLU A 275 24.53 -8.59 2.52
N LEU A 276 23.19 -8.57 2.54
CA LEU A 276 22.46 -7.78 3.55
C LEU A 276 22.78 -8.43 4.90
N LYS A 277 23.48 -7.71 5.79
CA LYS A 277 23.73 -8.20 7.15
C LYS A 277 22.93 -7.36 8.14
N HIS A 278 22.68 -7.90 9.32
CA HIS A 278 22.01 -7.19 10.42
C HIS A 278 20.56 -6.81 10.12
N PHE A 279 19.80 -7.77 9.59
CA PHE A 279 18.33 -7.76 9.65
C PHE A 279 17.91 -8.65 10.82
N GLN A 280 17.10 -8.09 11.73
CA GLN A 280 16.43 -8.85 12.77
C GLN A 280 14.93 -8.65 12.59
N GLY A 281 14.17 -9.73 12.60
CA GLY A 281 12.73 -9.69 12.41
C GLY A 281 12.07 -10.97 12.89
N ASP A 282 10.83 -10.84 13.34
CA ASP A 282 10.01 -11.98 13.72
C ASP A 282 9.71 -12.88 12.51
N ASP A 283 9.55 -14.17 12.80
CA ASP A 283 9.18 -15.14 11.78
C ASP A 283 7.66 -15.12 11.52
N MET A 284 7.25 -14.61 10.36
CA MET A 284 5.84 -14.61 9.93
C MET A 284 5.34 -15.99 9.48
N ARG A 285 6.20 -16.98 9.27
CA ARG A 285 5.81 -18.32 8.77
C ARG A 285 4.85 -19.04 9.73
N ALA A 286 5.09 -18.93 11.04
CA ALA A 286 4.22 -19.51 12.06
C ALA A 286 2.81 -18.89 12.05
N GLN A 287 2.70 -17.59 11.75
CA GLN A 287 1.42 -16.90 11.61
C GLN A 287 0.66 -17.37 10.37
N ILE A 288 1.36 -17.62 9.26
CA ILE A 288 0.75 -18.12 8.03
C ILE A 288 0.20 -19.53 8.24
N GLN A 289 1.02 -20.43 8.78
CA GLN A 289 0.64 -21.82 9.02
C GLN A 289 -0.55 -21.93 9.98
N SER A 290 -0.53 -21.19 11.09
CA SER A 290 -1.63 -21.19 12.07
C SER A 290 -2.94 -20.66 11.47
N ARG A 291 -2.87 -19.61 10.64
CA ARG A 291 -4.06 -19.00 10.03
C ARG A 291 -4.62 -19.84 8.88
N GLU A 292 -3.78 -20.42 8.03
CA GLU A 292 -4.24 -21.37 6.99
C GLU A 292 -4.92 -22.59 7.62
N HIS A 293 -4.37 -23.11 8.73
CA HIS A 293 -4.99 -24.20 9.46
C HIS A 293 -6.37 -23.80 10.01
N PHE A 294 -6.50 -22.59 10.58
CA PHE A 294 -7.78 -22.08 11.05
C PHE A 294 -8.80 -21.91 9.91
N GLU A 295 -8.41 -21.30 8.79
CA GLU A 295 -9.29 -21.09 7.64
C GLU A 295 -9.77 -22.39 6.99
N ARG A 296 -8.95 -23.45 6.97
CA ARG A 296 -9.35 -24.77 6.44
C ARG A 296 -10.30 -25.53 7.36
N ASN A 297 -10.24 -25.29 8.67
CA ASN A 297 -10.96 -26.09 9.67
C ASN A 297 -12.20 -25.41 10.24
N VAL A 298 -12.44 -24.13 9.95
CA VAL A 298 -13.64 -23.41 10.39
C VAL A 298 -14.65 -23.35 9.24
N PRO A 299 -15.91 -23.83 9.44
CA PRO A 299 -16.95 -23.77 8.42
C PRO A 299 -17.17 -22.34 7.89
N HIS A 300 -17.26 -22.19 6.57
CA HIS A 300 -17.39 -20.90 5.87
C HIS A 300 -18.48 -19.99 6.48
N ARG A 301 -19.62 -20.57 6.88
CA ARG A 301 -20.74 -19.85 7.51
C ARG A 301 -20.39 -19.19 8.86
N ILE A 302 -19.45 -19.74 9.62
CA ILE A 302 -19.00 -19.16 10.90
C ILE A 302 -18.03 -18.02 10.65
N VAL A 303 -17.14 -18.17 9.67
CA VAL A 303 -16.21 -17.11 9.24
C VAL A 303 -16.99 -15.89 8.71
N GLU A 304 -18.00 -16.09 7.87
CA GLU A 304 -18.88 -15.01 7.37
C GLU A 304 -19.67 -14.33 8.49
N ARG A 305 -20.22 -15.09 9.45
CA ARG A 305 -20.97 -14.51 10.59
C ARG A 305 -20.08 -13.64 11.48
N LEU A 306 -18.86 -14.10 11.75
CA LEU A 306 -17.87 -13.33 12.51
C LEU A 306 -17.42 -12.09 11.72
N GLN A 307 -17.26 -12.19 10.40
CA GLN A 307 -16.92 -11.06 9.53
C GLN A 307 -18.04 -10.02 9.43
N LEU A 308 -19.31 -10.45 9.33
CA LEU A 308 -20.48 -9.55 9.31
C LEU A 308 -20.68 -8.84 10.65
N GLN A 309 -20.52 -9.54 11.78
CA GLN A 309 -20.50 -8.90 13.10
C GLN A 309 -19.34 -7.90 13.22
N ARG A 310 -18.18 -8.24 12.65
CA ARG A 310 -16.99 -7.36 12.59
C ARG A 310 -17.28 -6.12 11.73
N LEU A 311 -17.86 -6.23 10.54
CA LEU A 311 -18.22 -5.10 9.69
C LEU A 311 -19.24 -4.16 10.36
N LEU A 312 -20.24 -4.71 11.05
CA LEU A 312 -21.25 -3.92 11.77
C LEU A 312 -20.66 -3.14 12.96
N LEU A 313 -19.67 -3.72 13.65
CA LEU A 313 -18.90 -3.01 14.68
C LEU A 313 -18.04 -1.90 14.07
N ASP A 314 -17.46 -2.10 12.88
CA ASP A 314 -16.63 -1.10 12.18
C ASP A 314 -17.49 0.12 11.85
N THR A 315 -18.69 -0.10 11.30
CA THR A 315 -19.60 1.00 10.95
C THR A 315 -20.05 1.80 12.18
N ARG A 316 -20.25 1.14 13.33
CA ARG A 316 -20.62 1.81 14.59
C ARG A 316 -19.47 2.65 15.17
N LEU A 317 -18.24 2.14 15.10
CA LEU A 317 -17.05 2.84 15.61
C LEU A 317 -16.67 4.04 14.73
N VAL A 318 -16.76 3.88 13.41
CA VAL A 318 -16.58 5.00 12.46
C VAL A 318 -17.62 6.09 12.73
N ARG A 319 -18.90 5.75 12.92
CA ARG A 319 -19.94 6.72 13.29
C ARG A 319 -19.65 7.42 14.62
N LYS A 320 -19.24 6.68 15.65
CA LYS A 320 -18.93 7.25 16.97
C LYS A 320 -17.77 8.26 16.89
N ARG A 321 -16.67 7.92 16.20
CA ARG A 321 -15.52 8.82 16.06
C ARG A 321 -15.78 9.99 15.11
N ILE A 322 -16.59 9.83 14.06
CA ILE A 322 -17.05 10.97 13.24
C ILE A 322 -17.86 11.93 14.12
N CYS A 323 -18.81 11.42 14.92
CA CYS A 323 -19.55 12.24 15.87
C CYS A 323 -18.63 12.92 16.90
N ASP A 324 -17.64 12.21 17.45
CA ASP A 324 -16.69 12.79 18.41
C ASP A 324 -15.78 13.85 17.76
N MET A 325 -15.34 13.63 16.51
CA MET A 325 -14.58 14.61 15.73
C MET A 325 -15.41 15.84 15.33
N GLU A 326 -16.66 15.67 14.94
CA GLU A 326 -17.58 16.78 14.63
C GLU A 326 -17.94 17.56 15.89
N LEU A 327 -18.13 16.90 17.03
CA LEU A 327 -18.28 17.55 18.35
C LEU A 327 -17.03 18.33 18.74
N VAL A 328 -15.83 17.82 18.46
CA VAL A 328 -14.57 18.55 18.68
C VAL A 328 -14.47 19.76 17.74
N ARG A 329 -14.82 19.63 16.45
CA ARG A 329 -14.85 20.73 15.47
C ARG A 329 -15.83 21.83 15.87
N LEU A 330 -17.03 21.45 16.31
CA LEU A 330 -18.04 22.38 16.83
C LEU A 330 -17.57 23.09 18.10
N ARG A 331 -16.89 22.38 19.01
CA ARG A 331 -16.32 22.98 20.24
C ARG A 331 -15.14 23.92 19.95
N THR A 332 -14.28 23.62 18.97
CA THR A 332 -13.19 24.53 18.57
C THR A 332 -13.69 25.79 17.85
N ASN A 333 -14.81 25.71 17.12
CA ASN A 333 -15.44 26.89 16.53
C ASN A 333 -16.16 27.76 17.58
N CYS A 334 -16.66 27.17 18.67
CA CYS A 334 -17.22 27.94 19.79
C CYS A 334 -16.16 28.69 20.62
N THR A 335 -14.88 28.29 20.58
CA THR A 335 -13.82 29.01 21.30
C THR A 335 -13.23 30.22 20.55
N ASN A 336 -13.61 30.44 19.28
CA ASN A 336 -13.12 31.55 18.46
C ASN A 336 -14.17 32.63 18.11
N ILE A 337 -15.35 32.60 18.75
CA ILE A 337 -16.34 33.67 18.63
C ILE A 337 -16.43 34.40 19.97
N SER A 338 -15.66 35.47 20.09
CA SER A 338 -15.94 36.52 21.06
C SER A 338 -17.14 37.33 20.56
N CYS A 339 -18.36 37.00 20.98
CA CYS A 339 -19.47 37.94 20.93
C CYS A 339 -20.41 37.71 22.12
N CYS A 340 -20.26 38.61 23.09
CA CYS A 340 -21.30 39.24 23.91
C CYS A 340 -22.72 38.62 23.89
N GLY A 341 -23.22 38.28 25.09
CA GLY A 341 -24.65 38.39 25.41
C GLY A 341 -25.40 37.07 25.69
N GLN A 342 -25.77 36.90 26.95
CA GLN A 342 -26.79 35.98 27.47
C GLN A 342 -26.45 34.48 27.53
N VAL A 343 -25.73 34.14 28.61
CA VAL A 343 -25.86 32.84 29.29
C VAL A 343 -27.22 32.82 29.98
N ASN A 344 -28.15 31.96 29.53
CA ASN A 344 -29.00 31.14 30.41
C ASN A 344 -30.00 30.29 29.61
N GLN A 345 -30.17 29.05 30.09
CA GLN A 345 -31.13 28.02 29.69
C GLN A 345 -30.77 27.22 28.44
N PHE A 346 -30.21 26.02 28.65
CA PHE A 346 -30.82 24.78 28.18
C PHE A 346 -30.19 23.61 28.93
N ASN A 347 -30.83 23.25 30.05
CA ASN A 347 -30.65 21.97 30.71
C ASN A 347 -31.84 21.08 30.29
N GLU A 348 -31.55 19.81 30.06
CA GLU A 348 -32.50 18.68 30.02
C GLU A 348 -33.62 18.70 28.97
N LYS A 349 -33.43 17.90 27.91
CA LYS A 349 -34.37 16.82 27.53
C LYS A 349 -33.74 15.94 26.45
N SER A 350 -33.32 14.75 26.87
CA SER A 350 -33.28 13.56 26.04
C SER A 350 -34.70 13.21 25.56
N THR A 351 -34.75 12.49 24.44
CA THR A 351 -35.88 11.83 23.75
C THR A 351 -36.49 12.59 22.58
N ASP A 352 -36.52 11.87 21.45
CA ASP A 352 -37.20 12.15 20.17
C ASP A 352 -36.44 12.98 19.13
N LEU A 353 -35.78 12.27 18.21
CA LEU A 353 -35.64 12.68 16.80
C LEU A 353 -35.47 11.43 15.93
N HIS A 354 -36.62 10.85 15.57
CA HIS A 354 -36.78 10.02 14.39
C HIS A 354 -37.18 10.93 13.21
N LYS A 355 -36.56 10.69 12.05
CA LYS A 355 -36.97 11.12 10.69
C LYS A 355 -36.84 12.61 10.32
N SER A 356 -35.78 12.89 9.57
CA SER A 356 -35.53 13.92 8.52
C SER A 356 -34.07 14.35 8.72
N ASP A 357 -33.12 14.10 7.84
CA ASP A 357 -33.02 14.63 6.48
C ASP A 357 -32.15 13.72 5.63
N VAL A 358 -32.70 13.26 4.50
CA VAL A 358 -31.95 12.72 3.37
C VAL A 358 -31.71 13.93 2.46
N CYS A 359 -30.49 14.49 2.47
CA CYS A 359 -30.10 15.44 1.43
C CYS A 359 -29.76 14.64 0.17
N GLU A 360 -30.71 14.65 -0.77
CA GLU A 360 -30.49 14.35 -2.18
C GLU A 360 -29.42 15.31 -2.73
N ILE A 361 -28.36 14.76 -3.31
CA ILE A 361 -27.48 15.51 -4.21
C ILE A 361 -27.95 15.15 -5.61
N GLU A 362 -28.78 16.02 -6.19
CA GLU A 362 -29.21 15.96 -7.58
C GLU A 362 -28.01 16.12 -8.51
N ALA A 363 -27.92 15.20 -9.49
CA ALA A 363 -26.99 15.28 -10.60
C ALA A 363 -27.52 16.31 -11.61
N PHE A 364 -26.79 17.41 -11.80
CA PHE A 364 -26.97 18.26 -12.97
C PHE A 364 -26.24 17.63 -14.16
N THR A 365 -27.01 16.95 -15.00
CA THR A 365 -26.68 16.71 -16.41
C THR A 365 -27.12 17.94 -17.20
N ASP A 366 -26.17 18.68 -17.76
CA ASP A 366 -26.43 19.53 -18.92
C ASP A 366 -25.48 19.13 -20.04
N ALA A 367 -26.07 18.50 -21.06
CA ALA A 367 -25.50 18.29 -22.36
C ALA A 367 -25.97 19.42 -23.27
N SER A 368 -25.04 20.18 -23.83
CA SER A 368 -25.27 20.96 -25.04
C SER A 368 -23.98 21.05 -25.86
N ASP A 369 -23.95 20.25 -26.93
CA ASP A 369 -23.40 20.53 -28.25
C ASP A 369 -22.13 21.39 -28.36
N VAL A 370 -20.98 20.74 -28.53
CA VAL A 370 -19.96 21.18 -29.50
C VAL A 370 -19.39 19.94 -30.18
N GLY A 371 -19.71 19.75 -31.46
CA GLY A 371 -19.26 18.62 -32.26
C GLY A 371 -17.76 18.69 -32.57
N TYR A 372 -17.10 17.54 -32.51
CA TYR A 372 -15.89 17.26 -33.28
C TYR A 372 -15.92 15.81 -33.73
N ASP A 373 -15.90 15.64 -35.05
CA ASP A 373 -15.90 14.37 -35.77
C ASP A 373 -14.62 13.56 -35.52
N GLY A 374 -14.83 12.24 -35.43
CA GLY A 374 -13.93 11.25 -36.05
C GLY A 374 -12.75 10.76 -35.21
N TYR A 375 -12.99 9.74 -34.37
CA TYR A 375 -12.10 8.59 -34.19
C TYR A 375 -12.91 7.42 -33.63
N GLU A 376 -13.31 6.48 -34.49
CA GLU A 376 -13.84 5.18 -34.07
C GLU A 376 -12.70 4.31 -33.54
N VAL A 377 -12.80 3.87 -32.28
CA VAL A 377 -12.01 2.77 -31.73
C VAL A 377 -12.98 1.62 -31.42
N PRO A 378 -12.76 0.40 -31.92
CA PRO A 378 -13.68 -0.70 -31.66
C PRO A 378 -13.64 -1.10 -30.17
N ILE A 379 -14.78 -1.00 -29.50
CA ILE A 379 -15.01 -1.56 -28.17
C ILE A 379 -15.43 -3.02 -28.36
N ASP A 380 -14.48 -3.94 -28.41
CA ASP A 380 -14.76 -5.36 -28.28
C ASP A 380 -14.85 -5.76 -26.80
N GLY A 381 -16.10 -6.01 -26.37
CA GLY A 381 -16.45 -7.12 -25.47
C GLY A 381 -15.90 -7.11 -24.05
N CYS A 382 -16.39 -6.21 -23.19
CA CYS A 382 -16.31 -6.39 -21.74
C CYS A 382 -17.27 -7.52 -21.31
N LEU A 383 -16.77 -8.76 -21.22
CA LEU A 383 -17.44 -9.87 -20.56
C LEU A 383 -17.41 -9.64 -19.04
N CYS A 384 -18.37 -8.86 -18.56
CA CYS A 384 -18.66 -8.71 -17.14
C CYS A 384 -19.28 -10.04 -16.66
N SER A 385 -18.47 -10.91 -16.05
CA SER A 385 -18.96 -12.10 -15.36
C SER A 385 -19.77 -11.67 -14.15
N LYS A 386 -21.07 -11.98 -14.21
CA LYS A 386 -22.05 -11.78 -13.15
C LYS A 386 -21.58 -12.45 -11.86
N LEU A 387 -21.30 -11.66 -10.82
CA LEU A 387 -21.40 -12.09 -9.44
C LEU A 387 -22.88 -12.37 -9.15
N VAL A 388 -23.25 -13.65 -9.20
CA VAL A 388 -24.55 -14.13 -8.72
C VAL A 388 -24.42 -14.29 -7.20
N CYS A 389 -25.06 -13.39 -6.46
CA CYS A 389 -25.36 -13.63 -5.05
C CYS A 389 -26.65 -14.42 -4.99
N ASP A 390 -26.56 -15.74 -4.81
CA ASP A 390 -27.71 -16.55 -4.41
C ASP A 390 -27.96 -16.40 -2.90
N SER A 391 -29.25 -16.31 -2.59
CA SER A 391 -29.94 -16.00 -1.33
C SER A 391 -29.61 -16.88 -0.12
#